data_AF-A0AAF3J9S4-F1
#
_entry.id   AF-A0AAF3J9S4-F1
#
_cell.length_a   1.000
_cell.length_b   1.000
_cell.length_c   1.000
_cell.angle_alpha   90.00
_cell.angle_beta   90.00
_cell.angle_gamma   90.00
#
_symmetry.space_group_name_H-M   'P 1'
#
loop_
_entity.id
_entity.type
_entity.pdbx_description
1 polymer ?
#
loop_
_entity_poly.entity_id
_entity_poly.type
_entity_poly.pdbx_seq_one_letter_code
_entity_poly.pdbx_strand_id
1 'polypeptide(L)'
;MLNLYRISTICFLIASVVADKKVQKPTRSVVITAEEEKLRDVAGYAAIGEIHREMDDDHSGSIDRAESTGFMTEDMNMRGSDARRREKAFHREDDAITIDDLWEAWFESEERVWTNEQVIDWITNVVNLPQYAGVLSSLKIDGRHLPRLAVHNSSFMTSTLNIKSSVHRQKLRLNALDVVLFGYRDSSSRFKDIALALLVLLLTSTGYLFWRHKRRALSEQQQLREKLDELKTLESDWLQQQKNNDRMKRSTADGGASRAEMEHLREQLEEAHKRLGNMEINSSATPLALQPLLRKTCEIELAVSEAEKQMCVEEMKLAMEEINNVARRQGSLLNSLKLATGGNTGADKVDSQIYFIKQRMERVQASTREMQERWQQIEDLCGFSILYASDKRAQKGNLVKNYSFSTNTHENVR
;
A
#
# COMPACT_ATOMS: atom_id res chain seq x y z
N MET A 1 14.45 -25.35 42.51
CA MET A 1 13.00 -25.14 42.30
C MET A 1 12.62 -24.92 40.83
N LEU A 2 13.32 -24.09 40.03
CA LEU A 2 12.97 -23.86 38.61
C LEU A 2 13.14 -25.08 37.68
N ASN A 3 14.09 -25.98 37.95
CA ASN A 3 14.33 -27.14 37.07
C ASN A 3 13.30 -28.26 37.23
N LEU A 4 12.70 -28.44 38.42
CA LEU A 4 11.65 -29.45 38.62
C LEU A 4 10.35 -29.08 37.90
N TYR A 5 9.99 -27.79 37.87
CA TYR A 5 8.79 -27.33 37.17
C TYR A 5 8.89 -27.51 35.65
N ARG A 6 10.08 -27.29 35.07
CA ARG A 6 10.31 -27.50 33.63
C ARG A 6 10.28 -28.99 33.24
N ILE A 7 10.81 -29.87 34.10
CA ILE A 7 10.74 -31.31 33.86
C ILE A 7 9.29 -31.80 34.00
N SER A 8 8.54 -31.27 34.98
CA SER A 8 7.13 -31.61 35.17
C SER A 8 6.25 -31.18 34.00
N THR A 9 6.48 -30.00 33.42
CA THR A 9 5.70 -29.53 32.25
C THR A 9 6.06 -30.27 30.97
N ILE A 10 7.33 -30.63 30.78
CA ILE A 10 7.75 -31.48 29.65
C ILE A 10 7.16 -32.89 29.78
N CYS A 11 7.18 -33.48 30.99
CA CYS A 11 6.53 -34.78 31.23
C CYS A 11 5.01 -34.72 31.02
N PHE A 12 4.34 -33.61 31.40
CA PHE A 12 2.90 -33.44 31.17
C PHE A 12 2.57 -33.28 29.68
N LEU A 13 3.40 -32.56 28.92
CA LEU A 13 3.25 -32.43 27.46
C LEU A 13 3.51 -33.76 26.75
N ILE A 14 4.52 -34.52 27.16
CA ILE A 14 4.77 -35.86 26.62
C ILE A 14 3.62 -36.80 27.01
N ALA A 15 3.09 -36.74 28.23
CA ALA A 15 1.94 -37.53 28.65
C ALA A 15 0.66 -37.17 27.88
N SER A 16 0.42 -35.89 27.58
CA SER A 16 -0.69 -35.46 26.72
C SER A 16 -0.51 -35.89 25.26
N VAL A 17 0.72 -35.87 24.73
CA VAL A 17 1.02 -36.36 23.37
C VAL A 17 0.94 -37.89 23.28
N VAL A 18 1.22 -38.60 24.38
CA VAL A 18 1.12 -40.07 24.45
C VAL A 18 -0.31 -40.53 24.75
N ALA A 19 -1.12 -39.73 25.44
CA ALA A 19 -2.52 -40.03 25.75
C ALA A 19 -3.48 -39.93 24.55
N ASP A 20 -3.05 -39.31 23.44
CA ASP A 20 -3.86 -39.19 22.21
C ASP A 20 -3.58 -40.30 21.17
N LYS A 21 -2.94 -41.39 21.59
CA LYS A 21 -2.93 -42.63 20.82
C LYS A 21 -4.07 -43.51 21.31
N LYS A 22 -5.30 -43.19 20.91
CA LYS A 22 -6.43 -44.12 20.97
C LYS A 22 -5.96 -45.45 20.38
N VAL A 23 -6.03 -46.50 21.18
CA VAL A 23 -5.77 -47.89 20.78
C VAL A 23 -6.70 -48.21 19.61
N GLN A 24 -6.19 -48.10 18.39
CA GLN A 24 -6.83 -48.70 17.22
C GLN A 24 -6.75 -50.21 17.42
N LYS A 25 -7.91 -50.85 17.58
CA LYS A 25 -8.03 -52.30 17.48
C LYS A 25 -7.35 -52.74 16.17
N PRO A 26 -6.59 -53.84 16.15
CA PRO A 26 -5.91 -54.29 14.94
C PRO A 26 -6.96 -54.78 13.93
N THR A 27 -7.47 -53.87 13.11
CA THR A 27 -8.15 -54.22 11.88
C THR A 27 -7.06 -54.58 10.88
N ARG A 28 -7.02 -55.86 10.49
CA ARG A 28 -6.21 -56.35 9.38
C ARG A 28 -6.43 -55.42 8.19
N SER A 29 -5.43 -54.60 7.85
CA SER A 29 -5.47 -53.69 6.71
C SER A 29 -5.33 -54.50 5.43
N VAL A 30 -6.44 -55.07 4.98
CA VAL A 30 -6.54 -55.68 3.65
C VAL A 30 -6.62 -54.53 2.66
N VAL A 31 -5.72 -54.51 1.68
CA VAL A 31 -5.86 -53.62 0.52
C VAL A 31 -7.07 -54.15 -0.25
N ILE A 32 -8.20 -53.48 -0.06
CA ILE A 32 -9.45 -53.82 -0.73
C ILE A 32 -9.45 -53.10 -2.08
N THR A 33 -9.72 -53.82 -3.16
CA THR A 33 -9.86 -53.20 -4.49
C THR A 33 -11.26 -52.59 -4.64
N ALA A 34 -11.42 -51.65 -5.59
CA ALA A 34 -12.72 -51.06 -5.87
C ALA A 34 -13.79 -52.12 -6.20
N GLU A 35 -13.41 -53.16 -6.96
CA GLU A 35 -14.27 -54.31 -7.31
C GLU A 35 -14.69 -55.15 -6.10
N GLU A 36 -13.76 -55.42 -5.18
CA GLU A 36 -14.08 -56.15 -3.94
C GLU A 36 -15.01 -55.33 -3.05
N GLU A 37 -14.88 -54.00 -3.05
CA GLU A 37 -15.76 -53.13 -2.29
C GLU A 37 -17.16 -53.05 -2.91
N LYS A 38 -17.33 -53.15 -4.24
CA LYS A 38 -18.68 -53.25 -4.87
C LYS A 38 -19.48 -54.40 -4.26
N LEU A 39 -18.82 -55.52 -3.97
CA LEU A 39 -19.43 -56.70 -3.38
C LEU A 39 -19.69 -56.55 -1.86
N ARG A 40 -18.92 -55.71 -1.17
CA ARG A 40 -19.04 -55.47 0.27
C ARG A 40 -20.05 -54.38 0.60
N ASP A 41 -20.11 -53.33 -0.21
CA ASP A 41 -21.04 -52.21 -0.07
C ASP A 41 -21.99 -52.13 -1.28
N VAL A 42 -22.79 -53.20 -1.42
CA VAL A 42 -23.81 -53.32 -2.48
C VAL A 42 -24.79 -52.14 -2.44
N ALA A 43 -25.10 -51.64 -1.24
CA ALA A 43 -26.03 -50.52 -1.07
C ALA A 43 -25.42 -49.18 -1.50
N GLY A 44 -24.13 -48.96 -1.26
CA GLY A 44 -23.39 -47.80 -1.76
C GLY A 44 -23.24 -47.82 -3.28
N TYR A 45 -22.88 -48.97 -3.85
CA TYR A 45 -22.75 -49.12 -5.30
C TYR A 45 -24.08 -48.94 -6.02
N ALA A 46 -25.16 -49.55 -5.51
CA ALA A 46 -26.50 -49.37 -6.05
C ALA A 46 -26.96 -47.89 -5.99
N ALA A 47 -26.58 -47.17 -4.94
CA ALA A 47 -26.86 -45.74 -4.82
C ALA A 47 -26.11 -44.91 -5.88
N ILE A 48 -24.84 -45.23 -6.14
CA ILE A 48 -24.06 -44.57 -7.21
C ILE A 48 -24.61 -44.89 -8.59
N GLY A 49 -25.03 -46.14 -8.84
CA GLY A 49 -25.72 -46.49 -10.08
C GLY A 49 -27.06 -45.77 -10.26
N GLU A 50 -27.79 -45.51 -9.18
CA GLU A 50 -29.03 -44.71 -9.23
C GLU A 50 -28.74 -43.23 -9.52
N ILE A 51 -27.68 -42.66 -8.93
CA ILE A 51 -27.22 -41.29 -9.25
C ILE A 51 -26.75 -41.19 -10.70
N HIS A 52 -25.97 -42.17 -11.19
CA HIS A 52 -25.53 -42.21 -12.59
C HIS A 52 -26.72 -42.23 -13.55
N ARG A 53 -27.71 -43.09 -13.29
CA ARG A 53 -28.95 -43.14 -14.08
C ARG A 53 -29.79 -41.85 -14.00
N GLU A 54 -29.68 -41.08 -12.93
CA GLU A 54 -30.31 -39.76 -12.84
C GLU A 54 -29.58 -38.70 -13.67
N MET A 55 -28.31 -38.92 -14.01
CA MET A 55 -27.48 -38.00 -14.81
C MET A 55 -27.39 -38.40 -16.29
N ASP A 56 -27.49 -39.69 -16.59
CA ASP A 56 -27.49 -40.29 -17.94
C ASP A 56 -28.92 -40.21 -18.53
N ASP A 57 -29.25 -39.05 -19.10
CA ASP A 57 -30.58 -38.76 -19.65
C ASP A 57 -30.90 -39.62 -20.88
N ASP A 58 -29.90 -39.87 -21.73
CA ASP A 58 -30.07 -40.67 -22.95
C ASP A 58 -29.95 -42.19 -22.73
N HIS A 59 -29.62 -42.61 -21.50
CA HIS A 59 -29.45 -43.99 -21.07
C HIS A 59 -28.39 -44.74 -21.90
N SER A 60 -27.37 -44.03 -22.38
CA SER A 60 -26.27 -44.59 -23.17
C SER A 60 -25.31 -45.45 -22.34
N GLY A 61 -25.36 -45.34 -21.01
CA GLY A 61 -24.46 -46.00 -20.08
C GLY A 61 -23.21 -45.16 -19.75
N SER A 62 -23.14 -43.91 -20.23
CA SER A 62 -22.04 -42.99 -19.94
C SER A 62 -22.55 -41.56 -19.90
N ILE A 63 -22.10 -40.78 -18.92
CA ILE A 63 -22.48 -39.37 -18.77
C ILE A 63 -21.55 -38.53 -19.62
N ASP A 64 -22.09 -37.75 -20.55
CA ASP A 64 -21.34 -36.79 -21.35
C ASP A 64 -21.25 -35.38 -20.70
N ARG A 65 -20.47 -34.47 -21.32
CA ARG A 65 -20.31 -33.09 -20.80
C ARG A 65 -21.60 -32.27 -20.86
N ALA A 66 -22.48 -32.52 -21.82
CA ALA A 66 -23.73 -31.79 -21.96
C ALA A 66 -24.73 -32.21 -20.88
N GLU A 67 -24.83 -33.51 -20.63
CA GLU A 67 -25.63 -34.14 -19.57
C GLU A 67 -25.15 -33.69 -18.19
N SER A 68 -23.85 -33.79 -17.91
CA SER A 68 -23.30 -33.36 -16.62
C SER A 68 -23.50 -31.86 -16.37
N THR A 69 -23.37 -31.02 -17.42
CA THR A 69 -23.64 -29.57 -17.31
C THR A 69 -25.13 -29.27 -17.12
N GLY A 70 -26.01 -30.00 -17.81
CA GLY A 70 -27.47 -29.91 -17.71
C GLY A 70 -27.92 -30.22 -16.28
N PHE A 71 -27.52 -31.38 -15.77
CA PHE A 71 -27.81 -31.83 -14.41
C PHE A 71 -27.30 -30.84 -13.34
N MET A 72 -26.08 -30.31 -13.49
CA MET A 72 -25.55 -29.30 -12.56
C MET A 72 -26.40 -28.01 -12.55
N THR A 73 -26.91 -27.60 -13.70
CA THR A 73 -27.66 -26.34 -13.86
C THR A 73 -29.12 -26.50 -13.45
N GLU A 74 -29.75 -27.61 -13.81
CA GLU A 74 -31.19 -27.84 -13.66
C GLU A 74 -31.53 -28.53 -12.33
N ASP A 75 -30.89 -29.65 -12.02
CA ASP A 75 -31.20 -30.45 -10.81
C ASP A 75 -30.51 -29.94 -9.55
N MET A 76 -29.29 -29.42 -9.69
CA MET A 76 -28.53 -28.86 -8.56
C MET A 76 -28.60 -27.34 -8.45
N ASN A 77 -29.30 -26.66 -9.37
CA ASN A 77 -29.46 -25.20 -9.42
C ASN A 77 -28.12 -24.44 -9.32
N MET A 78 -27.03 -24.98 -9.89
CA MET A 78 -25.73 -24.33 -9.84
C MET A 78 -25.65 -23.16 -10.84
N ARG A 79 -24.95 -22.09 -10.45
CA ARG A 79 -24.75 -20.91 -11.33
C ARG A 79 -23.59 -21.17 -12.28
N GLY A 80 -23.69 -20.66 -13.51
CA GLY A 80 -22.85 -21.07 -14.65
C GLY A 80 -21.33 -21.11 -14.44
N SER A 81 -20.74 -20.18 -13.67
CA SER A 81 -19.28 -20.22 -13.37
C SER A 81 -18.88 -21.37 -12.46
N ASP A 82 -19.76 -21.77 -11.53
CA ASP A 82 -19.52 -22.89 -10.63
C ASP A 82 -19.80 -24.24 -11.31
N ALA A 83 -20.83 -24.30 -12.15
CA ALA A 83 -21.16 -25.47 -12.96
C ALA A 83 -20.00 -25.85 -13.90
N ARG A 84 -19.48 -24.89 -14.69
CA ARG A 84 -18.36 -25.14 -15.62
C ARG A 84 -17.06 -25.55 -14.91
N ARG A 85 -16.80 -25.04 -13.71
CA ARG A 85 -15.63 -25.46 -12.92
C ARG A 85 -15.76 -26.91 -12.46
N ARG A 86 -16.97 -27.30 -12.03
CA ARG A 86 -17.27 -28.64 -11.53
C ARG A 86 -17.34 -29.67 -12.65
N GLU A 87 -17.93 -29.34 -13.80
CA GLU A 87 -17.89 -30.16 -15.02
C GLU A 87 -16.46 -30.48 -15.43
N LYS A 88 -15.58 -29.47 -15.48
CA LYS A 88 -14.16 -29.71 -15.77
C LYS A 88 -13.48 -30.61 -14.74
N ALA A 89 -13.83 -30.51 -13.46
CA ALA A 89 -13.25 -31.34 -12.41
C ALA A 89 -13.77 -32.79 -12.44
N PHE A 90 -15.03 -32.96 -12.82
CA PHE A 90 -15.71 -34.24 -12.96
C PHE A 90 -15.19 -35.04 -14.14
N HIS A 91 -15.10 -34.41 -15.32
CA HIS A 91 -14.62 -35.02 -16.55
C HIS A 91 -13.09 -35.10 -16.66
N ARG A 92 -12.34 -34.16 -16.08
CA ARG A 92 -10.88 -34.03 -16.29
C ARG A 92 -10.54 -34.07 -17.80
N GLU A 93 -10.00 -35.18 -18.29
CA GLU A 93 -9.66 -35.44 -19.70
C GLU A 93 -10.67 -36.40 -20.38
N ASP A 94 -11.54 -37.06 -19.63
CA ASP A 94 -12.52 -38.04 -20.11
C ASP A 94 -13.83 -37.36 -20.50
N ASP A 95 -14.29 -37.63 -21.73
CA ASP A 95 -15.52 -37.02 -22.25
C ASP A 95 -16.80 -37.80 -21.91
N ALA A 96 -16.66 -39.05 -21.44
CA ALA A 96 -17.77 -39.95 -21.12
C ALA A 96 -17.46 -40.73 -19.83
N ILE A 97 -18.31 -40.60 -18.81
CA ILE A 97 -18.11 -41.20 -17.47
C ILE A 97 -19.09 -42.36 -17.26
N THR A 98 -18.57 -43.57 -17.06
CA THR A 98 -19.38 -44.76 -16.78
C THR A 98 -19.72 -44.89 -15.29
N ILE A 99 -20.62 -45.82 -14.95
CA ILE A 99 -20.94 -46.17 -13.55
C ILE A 99 -19.68 -46.62 -12.80
N ASP A 100 -18.81 -47.37 -13.46
CA ASP A 100 -17.58 -47.90 -12.86
C ASP A 100 -16.57 -46.78 -12.58
N ASP A 101 -16.42 -45.83 -13.50
CA ASP A 101 -15.56 -44.65 -13.31
C ASP A 101 -16.05 -43.79 -12.15
N LEU A 102 -17.38 -43.62 -12.02
CA LEU A 102 -17.98 -42.87 -10.92
C LEU A 102 -17.79 -43.59 -9.58
N TRP A 103 -17.89 -44.92 -9.56
CA TRP A 103 -17.60 -45.72 -8.37
C TRP A 103 -16.13 -45.65 -7.97
N GLU A 104 -15.21 -45.72 -8.93
CA GLU A 104 -13.77 -45.60 -8.67
C GLU A 104 -13.42 -44.22 -8.12
N ALA A 105 -13.95 -43.15 -8.73
CA ALA A 105 -13.78 -41.79 -8.24
C ALA A 105 -14.30 -41.61 -6.80
N TRP A 106 -15.47 -42.19 -6.48
CA TRP A 106 -15.98 -42.19 -5.11
C TRP A 106 -15.14 -43.06 -4.16
N PHE A 107 -14.65 -44.20 -4.62
CA PHE A 107 -13.86 -45.12 -3.81
C PHE A 107 -12.53 -44.48 -3.36
N GLU A 108 -11.90 -43.70 -4.24
CA GLU A 108 -10.67 -42.94 -3.99
C GLU A 108 -10.87 -41.64 -3.21
N SER A 109 -12.11 -41.16 -3.07
CA SER A 109 -12.44 -39.92 -2.39
C SER A 109 -12.05 -39.92 -0.90
N GLU A 110 -11.58 -38.79 -0.38
CA GLU A 110 -11.29 -38.63 1.06
C GLU A 110 -12.58 -38.66 1.89
N GLU A 111 -13.69 -38.26 1.26
CA GLU A 111 -15.04 -38.17 1.80
C GLU A 111 -15.61 -39.53 2.19
N ARG A 112 -15.24 -40.59 1.46
CA ARG A 112 -15.68 -41.95 1.79
C ARG A 112 -15.15 -42.43 3.14
N VAL A 113 -13.96 -41.99 3.54
CA VAL A 113 -13.29 -42.39 4.79
C VAL A 113 -13.70 -41.51 5.98
N TRP A 114 -14.65 -40.59 5.79
CA TRP A 114 -15.13 -39.74 6.87
C TRP A 114 -15.66 -40.51 8.06
N THR A 115 -15.19 -40.11 9.23
CA THR A 115 -15.68 -40.58 10.52
C THR A 115 -17.05 -40.00 10.83
N ASN A 116 -17.80 -40.66 11.71
CA ASN A 116 -19.08 -40.15 12.20
C ASN A 116 -19.01 -38.69 12.72
N GLU A 117 -17.92 -38.31 13.39
CA GLU A 117 -17.73 -36.94 13.89
C GLU A 117 -17.61 -35.92 12.75
N GLN A 118 -16.89 -36.27 11.67
CA GLN A 118 -16.75 -35.40 10.50
C GLN A 118 -18.08 -35.26 9.72
N VAL A 119 -18.85 -36.33 9.61
CA VAL A 119 -20.19 -36.28 8.99
C VAL A 119 -21.13 -35.39 9.83
N ILE A 120 -21.01 -35.44 11.16
CA ILE A 120 -21.77 -34.57 12.08
C ILE A 120 -21.34 -33.10 11.96
N ASP A 121 -20.04 -32.84 11.82
CA ASP A 121 -19.54 -31.48 11.59
C ASP A 121 -20.06 -30.93 10.26
N TRP A 122 -20.00 -31.75 9.20
CA TRP A 122 -20.53 -31.41 7.88
C TRP A 122 -22.04 -31.09 7.91
N ILE A 123 -22.87 -31.93 8.55
CA ILE A 123 -24.31 -31.67 8.60
C ILE A 123 -24.64 -30.41 9.42
N THR A 124 -23.81 -30.08 10.41
CA THR A 124 -23.98 -28.92 11.30
C THR A 124 -23.53 -27.63 10.63
N ASN A 125 -22.32 -27.60 10.08
CA ASN A 125 -21.67 -26.37 9.61
C ASN A 125 -21.94 -26.09 8.12
N VAL A 126 -22.10 -27.13 7.30
CA VAL A 126 -22.23 -27.00 5.84
C VAL A 126 -23.68 -27.14 5.43
N VAL A 127 -24.33 -28.23 5.82
CA VAL A 127 -25.76 -28.46 5.50
C VAL A 127 -26.67 -27.60 6.39
N ASN A 128 -26.17 -27.13 7.54
CA ASN A 128 -26.90 -26.31 8.51
C ASN A 128 -28.20 -27.00 8.99
N LEU A 129 -28.06 -28.26 9.43
CA LEU A 129 -29.13 -29.10 10.00
C LEU A 129 -28.67 -29.77 11.32
N PRO A 130 -28.34 -28.99 12.36
CA PRO A 130 -27.83 -29.53 13.64
C PRO A 130 -28.81 -30.46 14.35
N GLN A 131 -30.12 -30.30 14.09
CA GLN A 131 -31.19 -31.11 14.70
C GLN A 131 -31.09 -32.62 14.41
N TYR A 132 -30.41 -33.02 13.33
CA TYR A 132 -30.24 -34.43 12.97
C TYR A 132 -28.92 -35.02 13.46
N ALA A 133 -27.99 -34.20 13.97
CA ALA A 133 -26.68 -34.64 14.45
C ALA A 133 -26.77 -35.78 15.48
N GLY A 134 -27.71 -35.68 16.43
CA GLY A 134 -27.93 -36.71 17.44
C GLY A 134 -28.39 -38.06 16.86
N VAL A 135 -29.20 -38.04 15.80
CA VAL A 135 -29.67 -39.25 15.10
C VAL A 135 -28.54 -39.87 14.27
N LEU A 136 -27.73 -39.04 13.62
CA LEU A 136 -26.56 -39.51 12.87
C LEU A 136 -25.49 -40.10 13.81
N SER A 137 -25.34 -39.53 15.01
CA SER A 137 -24.43 -40.05 16.02
C SER A 137 -24.89 -41.40 16.58
N SER A 138 -26.18 -41.56 16.89
CA SER A 138 -26.72 -42.82 17.42
C SER A 138 -26.67 -43.96 16.41
N LEU A 139 -26.89 -43.66 15.13
CA LEU A 139 -26.84 -44.63 14.02
C LEU A 139 -25.43 -44.89 13.49
N LYS A 140 -24.41 -44.19 14.01
CA LYS A 140 -23.00 -44.29 13.56
C LYS A 140 -22.85 -44.21 12.04
N ILE A 141 -23.46 -43.18 11.47
CA ILE A 141 -23.38 -42.92 10.04
C ILE A 141 -21.98 -42.37 9.71
N ASP A 142 -21.23 -43.15 8.95
CA ASP A 142 -19.92 -42.79 8.40
C ASP A 142 -20.03 -42.32 6.94
N GLY A 143 -18.94 -41.79 6.37
CA GLY A 143 -18.84 -41.29 4.99
C GLY A 143 -19.33 -42.25 3.91
N ARG A 144 -19.19 -43.57 4.10
CA ARG A 144 -19.72 -44.62 3.21
C ARG A 144 -21.22 -44.53 2.93
N HIS A 145 -21.99 -43.88 3.81
CA HIS A 145 -23.43 -43.74 3.65
C HIS A 145 -23.82 -42.48 2.84
N LEU A 146 -22.87 -41.62 2.47
CA LEU A 146 -23.14 -40.38 1.73
C LEU A 146 -23.82 -40.63 0.37
N PRO A 147 -23.42 -41.62 -0.46
CA PRO A 147 -24.14 -41.90 -1.70
C PRO A 147 -25.60 -42.27 -1.47
N ARG A 148 -25.89 -43.00 -0.38
CA ARG A 148 -27.26 -43.37 0.00
C ARG A 148 -28.11 -42.18 0.45
N LEU A 149 -27.48 -41.07 0.82
CA LEU A 149 -28.15 -39.80 1.13
C LEU A 149 -28.38 -38.94 -0.12
N ALA A 150 -27.58 -39.13 -1.16
CA ALA A 150 -27.62 -38.35 -2.40
C ALA A 150 -28.68 -38.85 -3.41
N VAL A 151 -29.13 -40.10 -3.27
CA VAL A 151 -30.18 -40.72 -4.11
C VAL A 151 -31.53 -40.01 -4.00
N HIS A 152 -32.26 -39.87 -5.12
CA HIS A 152 -33.62 -39.31 -5.15
C HIS A 152 -34.60 -40.10 -4.27
N ASN A 153 -34.52 -41.43 -4.30
CA ASN A 153 -35.27 -42.31 -3.41
C ASN A 153 -34.87 -42.11 -1.93
N SER A 154 -35.57 -41.17 -1.28
CA SER A 154 -35.37 -40.77 0.11
C SER A 154 -35.80 -41.82 1.15
N SER A 155 -35.88 -43.11 0.79
CA SER A 155 -36.25 -44.20 1.69
C SER A 155 -35.29 -44.32 2.87
N PHE A 156 -33.97 -44.17 2.64
CA PHE A 156 -32.98 -44.17 3.71
C PHE A 156 -33.19 -43.01 4.69
N MET A 157 -33.39 -41.79 4.17
CA MET A 157 -33.66 -40.60 4.98
C MET A 157 -34.99 -40.67 5.74
N THR A 158 -36.00 -41.32 5.17
CA THR A 158 -37.35 -41.38 5.75
C THR A 158 -37.46 -42.51 6.77
N SER A 159 -37.02 -43.72 6.40
CA SER A 159 -37.16 -44.92 7.23
C SER A 159 -36.07 -45.06 8.28
N THR A 160 -34.83 -44.64 7.98
CA THR A 160 -33.67 -44.81 8.88
C THR A 160 -33.39 -43.54 9.68
N LEU A 161 -33.36 -42.37 9.02
CA LEU A 161 -33.08 -41.09 9.67
C LEU A 161 -34.33 -40.37 10.23
N ASN A 162 -35.53 -40.87 9.93
CA ASN A 162 -36.81 -40.28 10.36
C ASN A 162 -36.97 -38.79 10.01
N ILE A 163 -36.43 -38.36 8.87
CA ILE A 163 -36.53 -36.97 8.41
C ILE A 163 -37.88 -36.79 7.71
N LYS A 164 -38.86 -36.25 8.45
CA LYS A 164 -40.23 -36.02 7.93
C LYS A 164 -40.34 -34.83 6.97
N SER A 165 -39.51 -33.80 7.13
CA SER A 165 -39.52 -32.60 6.29
C SER A 165 -38.93 -32.87 4.91
N SER A 166 -39.72 -32.67 3.84
CA SER A 166 -39.25 -32.79 2.46
C SER A 166 -38.15 -31.78 2.12
N VAL A 167 -38.21 -30.57 2.68
CA VAL A 167 -37.20 -29.53 2.47
C VAL A 167 -35.85 -29.96 3.03
N HIS A 168 -35.83 -30.57 4.22
CA HIS A 168 -34.59 -31.02 4.83
C HIS A 168 -34.00 -32.22 4.08
N ARG A 169 -34.86 -33.12 3.58
CA ARG A 169 -34.42 -34.23 2.73
C ARG A 169 -33.81 -33.73 1.43
N GLN A 170 -34.47 -32.80 0.74
CA GLN A 170 -33.93 -32.24 -0.50
C GLN A 170 -32.61 -31.51 -0.26
N LYS A 171 -32.53 -30.71 0.81
CA LYS A 171 -31.28 -30.00 1.16
C LYS A 171 -30.14 -30.97 1.46
N LEU A 172 -30.40 -32.00 2.28
CA LEU A 172 -29.40 -33.02 2.60
C LEU A 172 -28.98 -33.80 1.36
N ARG A 173 -29.95 -34.15 0.49
CA ARG A 173 -29.71 -34.83 -0.79
C ARG A 173 -28.77 -34.03 -1.68
N LEU A 174 -29.10 -32.77 -1.98
CA LEU A 174 -28.30 -31.92 -2.85
C LEU A 174 -26.88 -31.69 -2.31
N ASN A 175 -26.73 -31.55 -0.98
CA ASN A 175 -25.41 -31.41 -0.38
C ASN A 175 -24.63 -32.73 -0.41
N ALA A 176 -25.27 -33.86 -0.15
CA ALA A 176 -24.62 -35.17 -0.24
C ALA A 176 -24.19 -35.47 -1.69
N LEU A 177 -25.02 -35.10 -2.67
CA LEU A 177 -24.75 -35.22 -4.09
C LEU A 177 -23.54 -34.37 -4.50
N ASP A 178 -23.46 -33.11 -4.06
CA ASP A 178 -22.29 -32.24 -4.30
C ASP A 178 -21.00 -32.85 -3.73
N VAL A 179 -21.07 -33.44 -2.53
CA VAL A 179 -19.92 -34.11 -1.88
C VAL A 179 -19.52 -35.38 -2.62
N VAL A 180 -20.48 -36.19 -3.06
CA VAL A 180 -20.21 -37.47 -3.75
C VAL A 180 -19.64 -37.24 -5.15
N LEU A 181 -20.16 -36.26 -5.90
CA LEU A 181 -19.73 -36.00 -7.28
C LEU A 181 -18.48 -35.13 -7.38
N PHE A 182 -18.29 -34.16 -6.47
CA PHE A 182 -17.23 -33.15 -6.61
C PHE A 182 -16.26 -33.09 -5.43
N GLY A 183 -16.49 -33.91 -4.40
CA GLY A 183 -15.73 -33.87 -3.16
C GLY A 183 -16.14 -32.72 -2.25
N TYR A 184 -15.71 -32.81 -1.00
CA TYR A 184 -15.94 -31.80 0.00
C TYR A 184 -14.92 -30.68 -0.13
N ARG A 185 -15.45 -29.50 -0.44
CA ARG A 185 -14.67 -28.27 -0.37
C ARG A 185 -15.08 -27.56 0.88
N ASP A 186 -14.14 -27.41 1.79
CA ASP A 186 -14.30 -26.56 2.95
C ASP A 186 -14.56 -25.12 2.46
N SER A 187 -15.84 -24.74 2.37
CA SER A 187 -16.28 -23.38 2.06
C SER A 187 -16.03 -22.44 3.25
N SER A 188 -15.53 -22.98 4.39
CA SER A 188 -15.29 -22.21 5.59
C SER A 188 -14.38 -21.04 5.30
N SER A 189 -14.81 -19.96 5.92
CA SER A 189 -14.27 -18.63 5.94
C SER A 189 -12.80 -18.53 6.28
N ARG A 190 -12.03 -19.59 6.59
CA ARG A 190 -10.63 -19.46 7.02
C ARG A 190 -9.78 -18.60 6.07
N PHE A 191 -9.87 -18.81 4.75
CA PHE A 191 -9.19 -17.92 3.80
C PHE A 191 -9.78 -16.51 3.78
N LYS A 192 -11.10 -16.37 3.87
CA LYS A 192 -11.79 -15.07 3.91
C LYS A 192 -11.45 -14.28 5.19
N ASP A 193 -11.32 -14.97 6.32
CA ASP A 193 -11.00 -14.44 7.64
C ASP A 193 -9.51 -14.08 7.71
N ILE A 194 -8.64 -14.89 7.10
CA ILE A 194 -7.21 -14.55 6.94
C ILE A 194 -7.06 -13.31 6.02
N ALA A 195 -7.76 -13.27 4.89
CA ALA A 195 -7.75 -12.11 4.00
C ALA A 195 -8.30 -10.86 4.68
N LEU A 196 -9.38 -10.99 5.45
CA LEU A 196 -9.98 -9.90 6.21
C LEU A 196 -9.05 -9.43 7.33
N ALA A 197 -8.39 -10.34 8.05
CA ALA A 197 -7.40 -10.00 9.07
C ALA A 197 -6.20 -9.25 8.45
N LEU A 198 -5.71 -9.68 7.28
CA LEU A 198 -4.65 -8.98 6.55
C LEU A 198 -5.09 -7.58 6.11
N LEU A 199 -6.32 -7.42 5.65
CA LEU A 199 -6.86 -6.12 5.25
C LEU A 199 -6.99 -5.16 6.45
N VAL A 200 -7.45 -5.65 7.60
CA VAL A 200 -7.48 -4.88 8.86
C VAL A 200 -6.08 -4.51 9.32
N LEU A 201 -5.10 -5.42 9.20
CA LEU A 201 -3.70 -5.12 9.52
C LEU A 201 -3.11 -4.05 8.60
N LEU A 202 -3.43 -4.07 7.30
CA LEU A 202 -2.99 -3.03 6.37
C LEU A 202 -3.64 -1.68 6.69
N LEU A 203 -4.93 -1.64 7.01
CA LEU A 203 -5.64 -0.41 7.39
C LEU A 203 -5.10 0.18 8.70
N THR A 204 -4.85 -0.67 9.70
CA THR A 204 -4.29 -0.21 10.99
C THR A 204 -2.85 0.25 10.85
N SER A 205 -2.03 -0.43 10.04
CA SER A 205 -0.65 -0.04 9.74
C SER A 205 -0.59 1.31 9.00
N THR A 206 -1.36 1.48 7.92
CA THR A 206 -1.40 2.74 7.16
C THR A 206 -1.99 3.88 7.97
N GLY A 207 -3.02 3.62 8.78
CA GLY A 207 -3.59 4.59 9.73
C GLY A 207 -2.57 5.04 10.79
N TYR A 208 -1.78 4.11 11.34
CA TYR A 208 -0.72 4.42 12.29
C TYR A 208 0.38 5.29 11.67
N LEU A 209 0.80 4.98 10.44
CA LEU A 209 1.79 5.79 9.71
C LEU A 209 1.26 7.19 9.39
N PHE A 210 0.00 7.31 8.97
CA PHE A 210 -0.64 8.60 8.71
C PHE A 210 -0.75 9.45 9.98
N TRP A 211 -1.18 8.84 11.09
CA TRP A 211 -1.24 9.51 12.39
C TRP A 211 0.15 9.95 12.87
N ARG A 212 1.18 9.13 12.67
CA ARG A 212 2.57 9.48 12.97
C ARG A 212 3.07 10.65 12.11
N HIS A 213 2.75 10.66 10.81
CA HIS A 213 3.06 11.77 9.91
C HIS A 213 2.35 13.06 10.34
N LYS A 214 1.05 12.98 10.66
CA LYS A 214 0.26 14.12 11.11
C LYS A 214 0.78 14.70 12.42
N ARG A 215 1.21 13.84 13.37
CA ARG A 215 1.85 14.28 14.62
C ARG A 215 3.15 15.05 14.40
N ARG A 216 4.01 14.62 13.47
CA ARG A 216 5.24 15.35 13.13
C ARG A 216 4.96 16.73 12.55
N ALA A 217 4.00 16.82 11.63
CA ALA A 217 3.60 18.10 11.04
C ALA A 217 3.02 19.09 12.07
N LEU A 218 2.27 18.59 13.05
CA LEU A 218 1.72 19.42 14.13
C LEU A 218 2.81 20.03 15.02
N SER A 219 3.87 19.27 15.36
CA SER A 219 4.99 19.81 16.14
C SER A 219 5.79 20.87 15.38
N GLU A 220 5.99 20.68 14.07
CA GLU A 220 6.68 21.67 13.23
C GLU A 220 5.86 22.97 13.12
N GLN A 221 4.53 22.88 13.03
CA GLN A 221 3.68 24.06 13.05
C GLN A 221 3.72 24.83 14.37
N GLN A 222 3.87 24.15 15.51
CA GLN A 222 4.00 24.84 16.80
C GLN A 222 5.30 25.64 16.89
N GLN A 223 6.42 25.05 16.47
CA GLN A 223 7.71 25.76 16.42
C GLN A 223 7.70 26.95 15.45
N LEU A 224 7.05 26.80 14.29
CA LEU A 224 6.89 27.89 13.33
C LEU A 224 6.00 29.01 13.87
N ARG A 225 4.95 28.69 14.63
CA ARG A 225 4.07 29.67 15.28
C ARG A 225 4.82 30.46 16.36
N GLU A 226 5.63 29.79 17.18
CA GLU A 226 6.46 30.44 18.19
C GLU A 226 7.46 31.42 17.55
N LYS A 227 8.16 30.99 16.49
CA LYS A 227 9.08 31.88 15.75
C LYS A 227 8.36 33.07 15.10
N LEU A 228 7.13 32.88 14.63
CA LEU A 228 6.34 33.97 14.05
C LEU A 228 5.92 34.98 15.12
N ASP A 229 5.56 34.52 16.31
CA ASP A 229 5.19 35.37 17.44
C ASP A 229 6.40 36.16 17.95
N GLU A 230 7.57 35.50 18.06
CA GLU A 230 8.84 36.15 18.39
C GLU A 230 9.19 37.24 17.38
N LEU A 231 9.11 36.96 16.08
CA LEU A 231 9.34 37.97 15.04
C LEU A 231 8.37 39.16 15.13
N LYS A 232 7.10 38.90 15.47
CA LYS A 232 6.08 39.95 15.63
C LYS A 232 6.35 40.82 16.86
N THR A 233 6.83 40.24 17.96
CA THR A 233 7.24 41.01 19.14
C THR A 233 8.44 41.91 18.83
N LEU A 234 9.45 41.38 18.13
CA LEU A 234 10.62 42.15 17.69
C LEU A 234 10.24 43.30 16.74
N GLU A 235 9.32 43.07 15.80
CA GLU A 235 8.81 44.12 14.92
C GLU A 235 8.11 45.23 15.73
N SER A 236 7.28 44.86 16.71
CA SER A 236 6.59 45.83 17.56
C SER A 236 7.56 46.64 18.43
N ASP A 237 8.60 46.01 18.96
CA ASP A 237 9.64 46.66 19.76
C ASP A 237 10.47 47.61 18.90
N TRP A 238 10.83 47.21 17.68
CA TRP A 238 11.56 48.06 16.74
C TRP A 238 10.75 49.29 16.33
N LEU A 239 9.46 49.14 16.04
CA LEU A 239 8.53 50.25 15.77
C LEU A 239 8.43 51.20 16.96
N GLN A 240 8.38 50.66 18.18
CA GLN A 240 8.34 51.45 19.41
C GLN A 240 9.66 52.20 19.65
N GLN A 241 10.80 51.55 19.39
CA GLN A 241 12.11 52.17 19.47
C GLN A 241 12.28 53.27 18.42
N GLN A 242 11.80 53.05 17.19
CA GLN A 242 11.81 54.06 16.13
C GLN A 242 10.98 55.29 16.54
N LYS A 243 9.77 55.08 17.08
CA LYS A 243 8.91 56.16 17.58
C LYS A 243 9.55 56.92 18.75
N ASN A 244 10.24 56.23 19.64
CA ASN A 244 10.99 56.86 20.73
C ASN A 244 12.20 57.65 20.23
N ASN A 245 12.93 57.14 19.24
CA ASN A 245 14.04 57.84 18.62
C ASN A 245 13.55 59.10 17.87
N ASP A 246 12.41 59.02 17.18
CA ASP A 246 11.77 60.18 16.54
C ASP A 246 11.23 61.22 17.54
N ARG A 247 10.85 60.79 18.75
CA ARG A 247 10.53 61.70 19.85
C ARG A 247 11.79 62.36 20.42
N MET A 248 12.84 61.56 20.67
CA MET A 248 14.14 62.05 21.14
C MET A 248 14.74 63.06 20.16
N LYS A 249 14.69 62.78 18.85
CA LYS A 249 15.14 63.70 17.80
C LYS A 249 14.38 65.01 17.78
N ARG A 250 13.07 65.00 18.04
CA ARG A 250 12.27 66.23 18.18
C ARG A 250 12.67 67.00 19.44
N SER A 251 12.96 66.32 20.54
CA SER A 251 13.47 66.94 21.77
C SER A 251 14.91 67.45 21.64
N THR A 252 15.78 66.80 20.86
CA THR A 252 17.16 67.27 20.59
C THR A 252 17.21 68.35 19.52
N ALA A 253 16.25 68.39 18.58
CA ALA A 253 16.12 69.48 17.60
C ALA A 253 15.67 70.80 18.25
N ASP A 254 15.06 70.73 19.44
CA ASP A 254 14.78 71.90 20.29
C ASP A 254 16.03 72.39 21.07
N GLY A 255 17.15 71.65 20.99
CA GLY A 255 18.46 72.02 21.55
C GLY A 255 19.45 72.51 20.48
N GLY A 256 19.30 73.75 20.02
CA GLY A 256 20.09 74.38 18.95
C GLY A 256 21.60 74.61 19.20
N ALA A 257 22.25 73.93 20.14
CA ALA A 257 23.64 74.21 20.55
C ALA A 257 24.73 73.41 19.79
N SER A 258 24.43 72.25 19.20
CA SER A 258 25.46 71.33 18.67
C SER A 258 25.88 71.57 17.20
N ARG A 259 25.12 72.36 16.43
CA ARG A 259 25.42 72.62 15.01
C ARG A 259 26.66 73.50 14.82
N ALA A 260 26.92 74.42 15.75
CA ALA A 260 28.09 75.31 15.71
C ALA A 260 29.40 74.57 16.06
N GLU A 261 29.36 73.59 16.96
CA GLU A 261 30.55 72.81 17.36
C GLU A 261 30.99 71.83 16.26
N MET A 262 30.04 71.24 15.52
CA MET A 262 30.36 70.33 14.40
C MET A 262 30.93 71.04 13.17
N GLU A 263 30.58 72.31 12.94
CA GLU A 263 31.19 73.11 11.86
C GLU A 263 32.65 73.44 12.18
N HIS A 264 32.92 73.81 13.43
CA HIS A 264 34.27 74.11 13.90
C HIS A 264 35.21 72.89 13.87
N LEU A 265 34.71 71.70 14.23
CA LEU A 265 35.49 70.45 14.15
C LEU A 265 35.73 70.00 12.70
N ARG A 266 34.83 70.32 11.76
CA ARG A 266 35.02 70.04 10.33
C ARG A 266 36.14 70.88 9.72
N GLU A 267 36.20 72.16 10.04
CA GLU A 267 37.27 73.06 9.60
C GLU A 267 38.64 72.58 10.08
N GLN A 268 38.76 72.14 11.33
CA GLN A 268 40.01 71.62 11.89
C GLN A 268 40.48 70.32 11.21
N LEU A 269 39.54 69.46 10.80
CA LEU A 269 39.83 68.16 10.18
C LEU A 269 40.24 68.31 8.70
N GLU A 270 39.66 69.30 8.02
CA GLU A 270 40.02 69.65 6.63
C GLU A 270 41.40 70.31 6.55
N GLU A 271 41.78 71.11 7.55
CA GLU A 271 43.12 71.70 7.65
C GLU A 271 44.19 70.65 8.00
N ALA A 272 43.86 69.64 8.81
CA ALA A 272 44.73 68.48 9.08
C ALA A 272 44.91 67.59 7.83
N HIS A 273 43.86 67.38 7.05
CA HIS A 273 43.91 66.64 5.78
C HIS A 273 44.80 67.33 4.74
N LYS A 274 44.74 68.66 4.66
CA LYS A 274 45.57 69.46 3.74
C LYS A 274 47.06 69.43 4.11
N ARG A 275 47.38 69.23 5.40
CA ARG A 275 48.76 69.07 5.90
C ARG A 275 49.29 67.65 5.74
N LEU A 276 48.43 66.64 5.77
CA LEU A 276 48.79 65.23 5.52
C LEU A 276 48.88 64.87 4.02
N GLY A 277 48.29 65.68 3.14
CA GLY A 277 48.37 65.48 1.67
C GLY A 277 49.76 65.61 1.04
N ASN A 278 50.79 66.02 1.79
CA ASN A 278 52.18 66.11 1.31
C ASN A 278 53.07 64.96 1.78
N MET A 279 52.53 63.96 2.48
CA MET A 279 53.32 62.88 3.04
C MET A 279 52.50 61.61 3.14
N GLU A 280 52.29 60.91 2.02
CA GLU A 280 52.16 59.45 1.98
C GLU A 280 52.08 58.95 0.53
N ILE A 281 53.25 58.62 -0.01
CA ILE A 281 53.42 57.67 -1.11
C ILE A 281 53.91 56.37 -0.45
N ASN A 282 53.25 55.26 -0.79
CA ASN A 282 53.56 53.84 -0.53
C ASN A 282 52.88 53.15 0.68
N SER A 283 51.70 52.56 0.43
CA SER A 283 51.56 51.10 0.21
C SER A 283 50.11 50.72 -0.13
N SER A 284 49.92 50.02 -1.26
CA SER A 284 48.73 49.25 -1.67
C SER A 284 47.37 49.94 -1.83
N ALA A 285 47.29 51.22 -2.17
CA ALA A 285 46.02 51.81 -2.62
C ALA A 285 45.76 51.42 -4.09
N THR A 286 44.98 50.36 -4.34
CA THR A 286 44.37 50.15 -5.66
C THR A 286 43.57 51.39 -6.06
N PRO A 287 43.69 51.91 -7.29
CA PRO A 287 43.10 53.18 -7.65
C PRO A 287 41.57 53.12 -7.45
N LEU A 288 41.03 54.06 -6.67
CA LEU A 288 39.60 54.23 -6.39
C LEU A 288 38.71 54.28 -7.66
N ALA A 289 39.32 54.52 -8.83
CA ALA A 289 38.68 54.47 -10.14
C ALA A 289 38.28 53.03 -10.59
N LEU A 290 38.88 51.96 -10.04
CA LEU A 290 38.56 50.56 -10.38
C LEU A 290 37.28 50.06 -9.69
N GLN A 291 36.89 50.65 -8.57
CA GLN A 291 35.69 50.26 -7.82
C GLN A 291 34.39 50.24 -8.66
N PRO A 292 34.05 51.28 -9.45
CA PRO A 292 32.83 51.25 -10.26
C PRO A 292 32.88 50.23 -11.42
N LEU A 293 34.08 49.95 -11.98
CA LEU A 293 34.23 48.96 -13.05
C LEU A 293 34.07 47.54 -12.52
N LEU A 294 34.71 47.22 -11.39
CA LEU A 294 34.59 45.90 -10.75
C LEU A 294 33.17 45.64 -10.23
N ARG A 295 32.49 46.67 -9.70
CA ARG A 295 31.06 46.56 -9.35
C ARG A 295 30.20 46.20 -10.57
N LYS A 296 30.39 46.89 -11.70
CA LYS A 296 29.64 46.61 -12.92
C LYS A 296 29.89 45.19 -13.44
N THR A 297 31.14 44.72 -13.40
CA THR A 297 31.47 43.34 -13.79
C THR A 297 30.82 42.32 -12.85
N CYS A 298 30.85 42.55 -11.54
CA CYS A 298 30.18 41.69 -10.55
C CYS A 298 28.66 41.65 -10.76
N GLU A 299 28.02 42.79 -11.03
CA GLU A 299 26.59 42.85 -11.33
C GLU A 299 26.21 42.06 -12.59
N ILE A 300 27.03 42.13 -13.65
CA ILE A 300 26.82 41.37 -14.89
C ILE A 300 26.98 39.87 -14.63
N GLU A 301 28.02 39.47 -13.89
CA GLU A 301 28.30 38.06 -13.60
C GLU A 301 27.24 37.42 -12.71
N LEU A 302 26.77 38.17 -11.69
CA LEU A 302 25.63 37.77 -10.87
C LEU A 302 24.35 37.62 -11.70
N ALA A 303 24.10 38.53 -12.64
CA ALA A 303 22.94 38.45 -13.53
C ALA A 303 22.99 37.21 -14.45
N VAL A 304 24.16 36.87 -14.98
CA VAL A 304 24.37 35.66 -15.80
C VAL A 304 24.18 34.40 -14.96
N SER A 305 24.77 34.34 -13.76
CA SER A 305 24.63 33.18 -12.86
C SER A 305 23.18 32.96 -12.42
N GLU A 306 22.44 34.04 -12.14
CA GLU A 306 21.02 33.96 -11.80
C GLU A 306 20.16 33.53 -13.00
N ALA A 307 20.48 33.97 -14.23
CA ALA A 307 19.80 33.52 -15.44
C ALA A 307 20.01 32.01 -15.71
N GLU A 308 21.24 31.50 -15.56
CA GLU A 308 21.54 30.07 -15.71
C GLU A 308 20.80 29.21 -14.68
N LYS A 309 20.74 29.68 -13.43
CA LYS A 309 19.97 29.04 -12.37
C LYS A 309 18.47 29.02 -12.68
N GLN A 310 17.91 30.12 -13.20
CA GLN A 310 16.50 30.18 -13.57
C GLN A 310 16.14 29.20 -14.69
N MET A 311 16.97 29.09 -15.74
CA MET A 311 16.76 28.09 -16.80
C MET A 311 16.83 26.66 -16.25
N CYS A 312 17.73 26.39 -15.31
CA CYS A 312 17.83 25.06 -14.69
C CYS A 312 16.58 24.70 -13.86
N VAL A 313 16.04 25.68 -13.13
CA VAL A 313 14.79 25.52 -12.36
C VAL A 313 13.58 25.33 -13.29
N GLU A 314 13.53 26.04 -14.42
CA GLU A 314 12.44 25.91 -15.39
C GLU A 314 12.41 24.51 -16.04
N GLU A 315 13.55 24.00 -16.50
CA GLU A 315 13.64 22.64 -17.03
C GLU A 315 13.28 21.58 -15.99
N MET A 316 13.63 21.78 -14.71
CA MET A 316 13.23 20.90 -13.62
C MET A 316 11.71 20.89 -13.40
N LYS A 317 11.04 22.04 -13.54
CA LYS A 317 9.58 22.13 -13.44
C LYS A 317 8.89 21.37 -14.58
N LEU A 318 9.38 21.52 -15.81
CA LEU A 318 8.85 20.80 -16.97
C LEU A 318 9.01 19.28 -16.81
N ALA A 319 10.16 18.82 -16.32
CA ALA A 319 10.38 17.41 -16.02
C ALA A 319 9.43 16.89 -14.92
N MET A 320 9.15 17.71 -13.89
CA MET A 320 8.21 17.37 -12.82
C MET A 320 6.77 17.26 -13.31
N GLU A 321 6.37 18.09 -14.26
CA GLU A 321 5.05 18.01 -14.90
C GLU A 321 4.89 16.74 -15.74
N GLU A 322 5.94 16.34 -16.48
CA GLU A 322 5.94 15.09 -17.25
C GLU A 322 5.88 13.85 -16.33
N ILE A 323 6.59 13.86 -15.19
CA ILE A 323 6.49 12.83 -14.15
C ILE A 323 5.05 12.71 -13.63
N ASN A 324 4.41 13.84 -13.31
CA ASN A 324 3.05 13.85 -12.79
C ASN A 324 2.04 13.35 -13.84
N ASN A 325 2.26 13.67 -15.12
CA ASN A 325 1.46 13.16 -16.23
C ASN A 325 1.59 11.64 -16.38
N VAL A 326 2.81 11.09 -16.28
CA VAL A 326 3.06 9.64 -16.27
C VAL A 326 2.40 8.98 -15.05
N ALA A 327 2.54 9.55 -13.85
CA ALA A 327 1.89 9.06 -12.64
C ALA A 327 0.35 9.05 -12.77
N ARG A 328 -0.23 10.11 -13.35
CA ARG A 328 -1.67 10.20 -13.62
C ARG A 328 -2.15 9.15 -14.63
N ARG A 329 -1.34 8.84 -15.65
CA ARG A 329 -1.62 7.77 -16.62
C ARG A 329 -1.50 6.38 -16.00
N GLN A 330 -0.58 6.18 -15.06
CA GLN A 330 -0.42 4.93 -14.31
C GLN A 330 -1.52 4.71 -13.25
N GLY A 331 -2.17 5.77 -12.75
CA GLY A 331 -3.31 5.68 -11.83
C GLY A 331 -4.67 5.34 -12.49
N SER A 332 -4.74 5.29 -13.82
CA SER A 332 -5.95 4.90 -14.54
C SER A 332 -5.98 3.38 -14.74
N LEU A 333 -7.05 2.74 -14.26
CA LEU A 333 -7.24 1.29 -14.08
C LEU A 333 -7.17 0.40 -15.35
N LEU A 334 -6.60 0.89 -16.45
CA LEU A 334 -6.52 0.18 -17.74
C LEU A 334 -5.10 -0.28 -18.14
N ASN A 335 -4.09 -0.10 -17.28
CA ASN A 335 -2.71 -0.48 -17.62
C ASN A 335 -2.31 -1.92 -17.27
N SER A 336 -3.18 -2.74 -16.68
CA SER A 336 -2.87 -4.17 -16.51
C SER A 336 -2.81 -4.93 -17.85
N LEU A 337 -3.32 -4.33 -18.94
CA LEU A 337 -3.41 -4.96 -20.26
C LEU A 337 -2.17 -4.74 -21.14
N LYS A 338 -1.22 -3.90 -20.74
CA LYS A 338 0.02 -3.60 -21.50
C LYS A 338 1.30 -4.17 -20.90
N LEU A 339 1.19 -5.01 -19.87
CA LEU A 339 2.34 -5.71 -19.27
C LEU A 339 2.89 -6.83 -20.18
N ALA A 340 2.16 -7.23 -21.23
CA ALA A 340 2.54 -8.31 -22.14
C ALA A 340 3.47 -7.88 -23.29
N THR A 341 3.80 -6.60 -23.44
CA THR A 341 4.66 -6.11 -24.53
C THR A 341 5.76 -5.17 -24.03
N GLY A 342 6.53 -5.60 -23.01
CA GLY A 342 7.90 -5.13 -22.72
C GLY A 342 8.15 -3.61 -22.67
N GLY A 343 7.11 -2.78 -22.44
CA GLY A 343 7.15 -1.36 -22.73
C GLY A 343 7.09 -0.50 -21.47
N ASN A 344 8.13 -0.54 -20.63
CA ASN A 344 8.28 0.42 -19.53
C ASN A 344 9.16 1.63 -19.91
N THR A 345 9.38 1.84 -21.21
CA THR A 345 10.30 2.85 -21.79
C THR A 345 10.02 4.30 -21.39
N GLY A 346 8.81 4.60 -20.88
CA GLY A 346 8.46 5.92 -20.36
C GLY A 346 9.10 6.26 -19.01
N ALA A 347 9.21 5.29 -18.10
CA ALA A 347 9.78 5.53 -16.77
C ALA A 347 11.31 5.68 -16.84
N ASP A 348 11.98 4.83 -17.60
CA ASP A 348 13.44 4.88 -17.76
C ASP A 348 13.92 6.17 -18.44
N LYS A 349 13.10 6.72 -19.36
CA LYS A 349 13.36 8.01 -20.01
C LYS A 349 13.20 9.18 -19.03
N VAL A 350 12.27 9.08 -18.10
CA VAL A 350 12.05 10.09 -17.05
C VAL A 350 13.18 10.04 -16.00
N ASP A 351 13.59 8.86 -15.56
CA ASP A 351 14.67 8.70 -14.57
C ASP A 351 16.02 9.20 -15.10
N SER A 352 16.34 8.93 -16.37
CA SER A 352 17.54 9.46 -17.02
C SER A 352 17.52 10.99 -17.18
N GLN A 353 16.34 11.60 -17.41
CA GLN A 353 16.18 13.06 -17.45
C GLN A 353 16.38 13.68 -16.06
N ILE A 354 15.84 13.07 -15.00
CA ILE A 354 16.03 13.54 -13.61
C ILE A 354 17.52 13.53 -13.25
N TYR A 355 18.23 12.45 -13.61
CA TYR A 355 19.66 12.34 -13.35
C TYR A 355 20.46 13.46 -14.05
N PHE A 356 20.18 13.73 -15.33
CA PHE A 356 20.86 14.78 -16.08
C PHE A 356 20.61 16.19 -15.53
N ILE A 357 19.35 16.50 -15.18
CA ILE A 357 18.97 17.79 -14.59
C ILE A 357 19.66 17.98 -13.24
N LYS A 358 19.69 16.95 -12.40
CA LYS A 358 20.38 16.99 -11.10
C LYS A 358 21.88 17.27 -11.28
N GLN A 359 22.53 16.55 -12.20
CA GLN A 359 23.95 16.77 -12.49
C GLN A 359 24.22 18.20 -12.99
N ARG A 360 23.34 18.77 -13.80
CA ARG A 360 23.47 20.14 -14.30
C ARG A 360 23.27 21.18 -13.19
N MET A 361 22.30 20.97 -12.30
CA MET A 361 22.08 21.82 -11.13
C MET A 361 23.30 21.84 -10.19
N GLU A 362 23.92 20.68 -9.94
CA GLU A 362 25.13 20.59 -9.12
C GLU A 362 26.30 21.38 -9.73
N ARG A 363 26.44 21.37 -11.07
CA ARG A 363 27.45 22.20 -11.77
C ARG A 363 27.16 23.70 -11.65
N VAL A 364 25.91 24.12 -11.83
CA VAL A 364 25.52 25.53 -11.67
C VAL A 364 25.78 26.00 -10.24
N GLN A 365 25.43 25.18 -9.23
CA GLN A 365 25.71 25.51 -7.82
C GLN A 365 27.21 25.55 -7.48
N ALA A 366 28.03 24.72 -8.11
CA ALA A 366 29.48 24.79 -7.94
C ALA A 366 30.05 26.07 -8.58
N SER A 367 29.60 26.42 -9.78
CA SER A 367 29.98 27.65 -10.49
C SER A 367 29.60 28.92 -9.71
N THR A 368 28.38 28.98 -9.16
CA THR A 368 27.95 30.13 -8.34
C THR A 368 28.78 30.27 -7.05
N ARG A 369 29.18 29.16 -6.42
CA ARG A 369 30.04 29.19 -5.22
C ARG A 369 31.44 29.68 -5.54
N GLU A 370 32.06 29.18 -6.61
CA GLU A 370 33.36 29.66 -7.07
C GLU A 370 33.32 31.17 -7.38
N MET A 371 32.27 31.62 -8.09
CA MET A 371 32.08 33.03 -8.37
C MET A 371 32.01 33.88 -7.09
N GLN A 372 31.25 33.43 -6.08
CA GLN A 372 31.16 34.13 -4.78
C GLN A 372 32.51 34.19 -4.06
N GLU A 373 33.23 33.07 -4.00
CA GLU A 373 34.56 33.00 -3.39
C GLU A 373 35.58 33.88 -4.11
N ARG A 374 35.55 33.90 -5.44
CA ARG A 374 36.40 34.76 -6.26
C ARG A 374 36.10 36.23 -6.02
N TRP A 375 34.83 36.62 -5.95
CA TRP A 375 34.47 38.02 -5.64
C TRP A 375 34.85 38.41 -4.22
N GLN A 376 34.74 37.51 -3.24
CA GLN A 376 35.22 37.74 -1.88
C GLN A 376 36.73 37.99 -1.83
N GLN A 377 37.52 37.18 -2.55
CA GLN A 377 38.97 37.38 -2.64
C GLN A 377 39.33 38.71 -3.31
N ILE A 378 38.56 39.14 -4.32
CA ILE A 378 38.76 40.43 -4.97
C ILE A 378 38.48 41.59 -4.00
N GLU A 379 37.44 41.49 -3.16
CA GLU A 379 37.17 42.47 -2.11
C GLU A 379 38.31 42.58 -1.10
N ASP A 380 38.83 41.45 -0.63
CA ASP A 380 39.92 41.39 0.34
C ASP A 380 41.21 42.02 -0.21
N LEU A 381 41.48 41.84 -1.51
CA LEU A 381 42.66 42.41 -2.19
C LEU A 381 42.51 43.90 -2.50
N CYS A 382 41.28 44.39 -2.69
CA CYS A 382 41.02 45.77 -3.10
C CYS A 382 40.70 46.72 -1.93
N GLY A 383 40.33 46.19 -0.75
CA GLY A 383 40.07 46.99 0.45
C GLY A 383 38.80 47.86 0.39
N PHE A 384 37.94 47.66 -0.61
CA PHE A 384 36.63 48.32 -0.74
C PHE A 384 35.52 47.29 -0.99
N SER A 385 34.34 47.54 -0.42
CA SER A 385 33.18 46.64 -0.56
C SER A 385 32.52 46.76 -1.94
N ILE A 386 32.43 45.63 -2.64
CA ILE A 386 31.81 45.47 -3.96
C ILE A 386 30.39 44.87 -3.82
N LEU A 387 30.20 43.92 -2.89
CA LEU A 387 29.02 43.06 -2.70
C LEU A 387 27.90 43.65 -1.83
N TYR A 388 28.09 44.80 -1.16
CA TYR A 388 27.07 45.41 -0.31
C TYR A 388 26.51 46.72 -0.89
N ALA A 389 25.44 46.64 -1.70
CA ALA A 389 24.51 47.76 -1.87
C ALA A 389 23.12 47.39 -2.45
N SER A 390 22.98 46.35 -3.28
CA SER A 390 21.72 46.10 -4.00
C SER A 390 20.90 44.90 -3.49
N ASP A 391 21.51 43.98 -2.74
CA ASP A 391 20.91 42.65 -2.55
C ASP A 391 19.76 42.59 -1.51
N LYS A 392 19.66 43.55 -0.59
CA LYS A 392 18.55 43.52 0.41
C LYS A 392 17.20 44.01 -0.12
N ARG A 393 17.15 44.71 -1.27
CA ARG A 393 15.90 45.26 -1.82
C ARG A 393 15.30 44.39 -2.92
N ALA A 394 16.13 43.65 -3.67
CA ALA A 394 15.68 42.76 -4.75
C ALA A 394 15.23 41.38 -4.25
N GLN A 395 15.86 40.83 -3.21
CA GLN A 395 15.51 39.50 -2.68
C GLN A 395 14.15 39.46 -1.96
N LYS A 396 13.73 40.57 -1.32
CA LYS A 396 12.40 40.69 -0.69
C LYS A 396 11.25 40.96 -1.67
N GLY A 397 11.54 41.51 -2.87
CA GLY A 397 10.53 41.90 -3.84
C GLY A 397 10.06 40.76 -4.76
N ASN A 398 10.95 39.82 -5.11
CA ASN A 398 10.66 38.77 -6.09
C ASN A 398 10.31 37.41 -5.48
N LEU A 399 10.59 37.18 -4.18
CA LEU A 399 10.20 35.93 -3.51
C LEU A 399 8.72 35.92 -3.09
N VAL A 400 8.10 37.09 -2.90
CA VAL A 400 6.70 37.20 -2.45
C VAL A 400 5.70 37.16 -3.61
N LYS A 401 6.08 37.54 -4.84
CA LYS A 401 5.17 37.55 -5.99
C LYS A 401 5.03 36.21 -6.72
N ASN A 402 6.01 35.32 -6.63
CA ASN A 402 5.98 34.03 -7.34
C ASN A 402 5.46 32.85 -6.50
N TYR A 403 5.00 33.10 -5.27
CA TYR A 403 4.35 32.09 -4.41
C TYR A 403 2.86 32.34 -4.17
N SER A 404 2.26 33.34 -4.83
CA SER A 404 0.83 33.61 -4.79
C SER A 404 0.21 33.48 -6.18
N PHE A 405 0.06 32.25 -6.67
CA PHE A 405 -0.93 31.95 -7.72
C PHE A 405 -1.44 30.51 -7.63
N SER A 406 -2.78 30.42 -7.50
CA SER A 406 -3.65 29.27 -7.72
C SER A 406 -3.68 28.12 -6.70
N THR A 407 -4.18 28.42 -5.50
CA THR A 407 -5.22 27.58 -4.88
C THR A 407 -6.58 28.09 -5.35
N ASN A 408 -7.02 27.66 -6.53
CA ASN A 408 -8.43 27.63 -6.92
C ASN A 408 -8.53 27.01 -8.31
N THR A 409 -9.06 25.79 -8.39
CA THR A 409 -9.95 25.26 -9.45
C THR A 409 -10.05 23.74 -9.27
N HIS A 410 -11.11 23.30 -8.60
CA HIS A 410 -11.93 22.16 -9.07
C HIS A 410 -13.18 22.11 -8.20
N GLU A 411 -14.07 23.05 -8.47
CA GLU A 411 -15.50 22.90 -8.24
C GLU A 411 -16.14 22.72 -9.63
N ASN A 412 -16.97 21.69 -9.75
CA ASN A 412 -17.81 21.32 -10.90
C ASN A 412 -17.15 20.88 -12.21
N VAL A 413 -17.28 19.58 -12.54
CA VAL A 413 -17.99 19.09 -13.74
C VAL A 413 -18.53 17.66 -13.45
N ARG A 414 -19.87 17.54 -13.50
CA ARG A 414 -20.75 16.38 -13.74
C ARG A 414 -20.44 15.00 -13.15
#